data_AF-A0A383EB30-F1
#
_entry.id   AF-A0A383EB30-F1
#
_cell.length_a   1.000
_cell.length_b   1.000
_cell.length_c   1.000
_cell.angle_alpha   90.00
_cell.angle_beta   90.00
_cell.angle_gamma   90.00
#
_symmetry.space_group_name_H-M   'P 1'
#
loop_
_entity.id
_entity.type
_entity.pdbx_description
1 polymer ?
#
loop_
_entity_poly.entity_id
_entity_poly.type
_entity_poly.pdbx_seq_one_letter_code
_entity_poly.pdbx_strand_id
1 'polypeptide(L)' 'MKVSVTGFCQDTRRLGSGEMFVALKTGKRDGHDFLDAAKDRGASS' A
#
# COMPACT_ATOMS: atom_id res chain seq x y z
N MET A 1 -7.04 -16.19 -8.78
CA MET A 1 -8.19 -15.38 -8.29
C MET A 1 -7.82 -13.93 -8.53
N LYS A 2 -8.64 -13.15 -9.25
CA LYS A 2 -8.38 -11.72 -9.52
C LYS A 2 -8.98 -10.91 -8.38
N VAL A 3 -8.18 -10.07 -7.73
CA VAL A 3 -8.67 -9.11 -6.72
C VAL A 3 -9.00 -7.81 -7.46
N SER A 4 -10.20 -7.28 -7.25
CA SER A 4 -10.55 -5.95 -7.75
C SER A 4 -9.96 -4.90 -6.83
N VAL A 5 -9.19 -3.95 -7.39
CA VAL A 5 -8.70 -2.80 -6.63
C VAL A 5 -9.89 -1.89 -6.32
N THR A 6 -10.14 -1.67 -5.03
CA THR A 6 -11.26 -0.83 -4.55
C THR A 6 -10.84 0.58 -4.20
N GLY A 7 -9.53 0.84 -4.08
CA GLY A 7 -8.96 2.13 -3.73
C GLY A 7 -7.44 2.13 -3.76
N PHE A 8 -6.84 3.30 -3.52
CA PHE A 8 -5.39 3.49 -3.44
C PHE A 8 -5.03 4.17 -2.12
N CYS A 9 -3.95 3.70 -1.50
CA CYS A 9 -3.49 4.26 -0.23
C CYS A 9 -1.96 4.26 -0.16
N GLN A 10 -1.37 5.40 0.22
CA GLN A 10 0.08 5.59 0.34
C GLN A 10 0.60 5.49 1.78
N ASP A 11 -0.28 5.19 2.74
CA ASP A 11 0.05 5.07 4.16
C ASP A 11 -0.36 3.69 4.66
N THR A 12 0.63 2.80 4.86
CA THR A 12 0.37 1.41 5.29
C THR A 12 -0.46 1.33 6.57
N ARG A 13 -0.40 2.35 7.44
CA ARG A 13 -1.16 2.43 8.70
C ARG A 13 -2.66 2.62 8.50
N ARG A 14 -3.08 3.03 7.31
CA ARG A 14 -4.48 3.28 6.93
C ARG A 14 -4.97 2.33 5.84
N LEU A 15 -4.13 1.38 5.42
CA LEU A 15 -4.43 0.46 4.33
C LEU A 15 -5.65 -0.41 4.67
N GLY A 16 -6.68 -0.34 3.85
CA GLY A 16 -7.88 -1.17 3.94
C GLY A 16 -7.81 -2.41 3.05
N SER A 17 -8.71 -3.37 3.31
CA SER A 17 -8.86 -4.56 2.48
C SER A 17 -9.29 -4.18 1.05
N GLY A 18 -8.59 -4.74 0.05
CA GLY A 18 -8.83 -4.48 -1.37
C GLY A 18 -8.16 -3.22 -1.92
N GLU A 19 -7.57 -2.37 -1.06
CA GLU A 19 -6.82 -1.20 -1.51
C GLU A 19 -5.42 -1.59 -2.00
N MET A 20 -4.94 -0.88 -3.02
CA MET A 20 -3.57 -1.01 -3.53
C MET A 20 -2.67 -0.01 -2.81
N PHE A 21 -1.53 -0.49 -2.30
CA PHE A 21 -0.52 0.39 -1.72
C PHE A 21 0.27 1.13 -2.81
N VAL A 22 0.43 2.44 -2.67
CA VAL A 22 1.21 3.27 -3.61
C VAL A 22 2.43 3.85 -2.90
N ALA A 23 3.60 3.28 -3.19
CA ALA A 23 4.86 3.74 -2.63
C ALA A 23 5.31 5.05 -3.31
N LEU A 24 5.18 6.17 -2.62
CA LEU A 24 5.63 7.48 -3.10
C LEU A 24 6.97 7.86 -2.49
N LYS A 25 7.90 8.33 -3.31
CA LYS A 25 9.15 8.95 -2.85
C LYS A 25 9.01 10.46 -2.80
N THR A 26 9.32 11.04 -1.64
CA THR A 26 9.29 12.48 -1.39
C THR A 26 10.60 12.92 -0.75
N GLY A 27 10.83 14.23 -0.60
CA GLY A 27 12.01 14.73 0.11
C GLY A 27 12.08 14.38 1.60
N LYS A 28 10.97 13.95 2.22
CA LYS A 28 10.90 13.61 3.65
C LYS A 28 10.89 12.11 3.92
N ARG A 29 10.51 11.30 2.93
CA ARG A 29 10.26 9.87 3.12
C ARG A 29 10.24 9.13 1.79
N ASP A 30 10.76 7.91 1.78
CA ASP A 30 10.64 6.95 0.71
C ASP A 30 9.59 5.88 1.07
N GLY A 31 8.47 5.84 0.35
CA GLY A 31 7.38 4.89 0.60
C GLY A 31 7.77 3.43 0.38
N HIS A 32 8.85 3.17 -0.36
CA HIS A 32 9.34 1.82 -0.64
C HIS A 32 9.87 1.12 0.61
N ASP A 33 10.28 1.88 1.63
CA ASP A 33 10.72 1.34 2.93
C ASP A 33 9.56 0.64 3.69
N PHE A 34 8.32 0.78 3.22
CA PHE A 34 7.12 0.22 3.87
C PHE A 34 6.46 -0.93 3.09
N LEU A 35 7.12 -1.49 2.06
CA LEU A 35 6.55 -2.57 1.26
C LEU A 35 6.20 -3.82 2.08
N ASP A 36 7.02 -4.18 3.07
CA ASP A 36 6.73 -5.33 3.93
C ASP A 36 5.51 -5.06 4.82
N ALA A 37 5.42 -3.86 5.39
CA ALA A 37 4.23 -3.44 6.15
C ALA A 37 2.95 -3.40 5.28
N ALA A 38 3.06 -3.07 3.99
CA ALA A 38 1.95 -3.09 3.06
C ALA A 38 1.48 -4.52 2.77
N LYS A 39 2.42 -5.45 2.56
CA LYS A 39 2.13 -6.89 2.37
C LYS A 39 1.44 -7.49 3.59
N ASP A 40 1.96 -7.22 4.78
CA ASP A 40 1.38 -7.72 6.04
C ASP A 40 -0.04 -7.21 6.28
N ARG A 41 -0.38 -6.03 5.73
CA ARG A 41 -1.72 -5.43 5.78
C ARG A 41 -2.67 -5.93 4.68
N GLY A 42 -2.19 -6.79 3.77
CA GLY A 42 -3.02 -7.35 2.70
C GLY A 42 -3.22 -6.40 1.51
N ALA A 43 -2.23 -5.57 1.17
CA ALA A 43 -2.24 -4.77 -0.05
C ALA A 43 -2.58 -5.65 -1.27
N SER A 44 -3.50 -5.20 -2.11
CA SER A 44 -3.79 -5.89 -3.36
C SER A 44 -2.58 -5.81 -4.30
N SER A 45 -2.23 -6.94 -4.92
CA SER A 45 -1.07 -7.14 -5.81
C SER A 45 -1.36 -6.74 -7.26
#